data_AF-A0A4Q2QPM9-F1
#
_entry.id   AF-A0A4Q2QPM9-F1
#
_cell.length_a   1.000
_cell.length_b   1.000
_cell.length_c   1.000
_cell.angle_alpha   90.00
_cell.angle_beta   90.00
_cell.angle_gamma   90.00
#
_symmetry.space_group_name_H-M   'P 1'
#
loop_
_entity.id
_entity.type
_entity.pdbx_description
1 polymer ?
#
loop_
_entity_poly.entity_id
_entity_poly.type
_entity_poly.pdbx_seq_one_letter_code
_entity_poly.pdbx_strand_id
1 'polypeptide(L)'
;EALSEMLARIKVAPKHVLRLEEATGNGRYLMIGAAEHGFIDSQRGLALICESDLLGERVARRRQDSRRTINPDTLIRNLAELHIGQPVVHLEHGVGRYAGMTTLEAGGITGEYLMLTYANDAKLYVPVSSLHLISRYAGG
;
A
#
# COMPACT_ATOMS: atom_id res chain seq x y z
N GLU A 1 -1.78 -20.36 -2.81
CA GLU A 1 -1.08 -21.07 -3.91
C GLU A 1 0.24 -21.67 -3.46
N ALA A 2 1.20 -20.89 -2.95
CA ALA A 2 2.52 -21.40 -2.51
C ALA A 2 2.47 -22.60 -1.54
N LEU A 3 1.62 -22.56 -0.51
CA LEU A 3 1.51 -23.66 0.46
C LEU A 3 1.00 -24.96 -0.16
N SER A 4 0.05 -24.88 -1.10
CA SER A 4 -0.53 -26.07 -1.75
C SER A 4 0.52 -26.80 -2.59
N GLU A 5 1.41 -26.05 -3.25
CA GLU A 5 2.51 -26.63 -4.02
C GLU A 5 3.55 -27.29 -3.11
N MET A 6 3.89 -26.67 -1.98
CA MET A 6 4.81 -27.27 -1.00
C MET A 6 4.26 -28.56 -0.41
N LEU A 7 2.98 -28.59 -0.06
CA LEU A 7 2.31 -29.78 0.48
C LEU A 7 2.19 -30.90 -0.57
N ALA A 8 2.04 -30.57 -1.86
CA ALA A 8 2.03 -31.56 -2.93
C ALA A 8 3.35 -32.35 -3.01
N ARG A 9 4.50 -31.71 -2.73
CA ARG A 9 5.82 -32.39 -2.72
C ARG A 9 5.92 -33.50 -1.69
N ILE A 10 5.19 -33.37 -0.59
CA ILE A 10 5.12 -34.38 0.49
C ILE A 10 3.86 -35.26 0.39
N LYS A 11 3.15 -35.25 -0.76
CA LYS A 11 1.92 -36.02 -1.01
C LYS A 11 0.79 -35.69 -0.03
N VAL A 12 0.74 -34.45 0.43
CA VAL A 12 -0.31 -33.93 1.30
C VAL A 12 -1.26 -33.06 0.49
N ALA A 13 -2.53 -33.48 0.39
CA ALA A 13 -3.59 -32.72 -0.28
C ALA A 13 -4.66 -32.31 0.76
N PRO A 14 -4.56 -31.10 1.34
CA PRO A 14 -5.57 -30.62 2.28
C PRO A 14 -6.87 -30.24 1.56
N LYS A 15 -8.01 -30.41 2.25
CA LYS A 15 -9.32 -29.94 1.77
C LYS A 15 -9.45 -28.44 2.01
N HIS A 16 -9.85 -27.69 1.00
CA HIS A 16 -10.14 -26.27 1.15
C HIS A 16 -11.44 -26.08 1.94
N VAL A 17 -11.37 -25.26 3.00
CA VAL A 17 -12.52 -24.87 3.82
C VAL A 17 -12.55 -23.36 3.97
N LEU A 18 -13.76 -22.79 4.00
CA LEU A 18 -13.95 -21.35 4.21
C LEU A 18 -14.17 -21.02 5.68
N ARG A 19 -14.70 -21.98 6.44
CA ARG A 19 -14.99 -21.83 7.87
C ARG A 19 -14.31 -22.93 8.66
N LEU A 20 -13.87 -22.61 9.87
CA LEU A 20 -13.23 -23.57 10.76
C LEU A 20 -14.17 -24.74 11.12
N GLU A 21 -15.48 -24.48 11.16
CA GLU A 21 -16.50 -25.48 11.48
C GLU A 21 -16.65 -26.56 10.39
N GLU A 22 -16.22 -26.29 9.15
CA GLU A 22 -16.23 -27.27 8.06
C GLU A 22 -15.11 -28.32 8.22
N ALA A 23 -14.14 -28.08 9.11
CA ALA A 23 -13.07 -29.01 9.42
C ALA A 23 -13.56 -30.11 10.38
N THR A 24 -14.36 -31.05 9.86
CA THR A 24 -14.94 -32.14 10.65
C THR A 24 -14.16 -33.46 10.52
N GLY A 25 -13.76 -34.02 11.66
CA GLY A 25 -13.09 -35.32 11.74
C GLY A 25 -11.59 -35.26 11.52
N ASN A 26 -10.95 -36.43 11.40
CA ASN A 26 -9.51 -36.52 11.13
C ASN A 26 -9.24 -36.21 9.66
N GLY A 27 -8.65 -35.04 9.42
CA GLY A 27 -8.34 -34.57 8.08
C GLY A 27 -7.30 -33.46 8.09
N ARG A 28 -6.86 -33.09 6.89
CA ARG A 28 -5.98 -31.94 6.67
C ARG A 28 -6.80 -30.91 5.92
N TYR A 29 -6.85 -29.69 6.45
CA TYR A 29 -7.68 -28.63 5.93
C TYR A 29 -6.82 -27.40 5.61
N LEU A 30 -7.24 -26.64 4.61
CA LEU A 30 -6.58 -25.40 4.20
C LEU A 30 -7.61 -24.28 4.17
N MET A 31 -7.32 -23.22 4.92
CA MET A 31 -8.13 -22.00 4.95
C MET A 31 -7.27 -20.79 4.69
N ILE A 32 -7.89 -19.72 4.19
CA ILE A 32 -7.24 -18.42 4.00
C ILE A 32 -7.68 -17.51 5.13
N GLY A 33 -6.72 -16.98 5.88
CA GLY A 33 -6.97 -16.10 7.02
C GLY A 33 -5.76 -15.22 7.34
N ALA A 34 -5.93 -14.31 8.30
CA ALA A 34 -4.88 -13.42 8.80
C ALA A 34 -4.24 -13.94 10.09
N ALA A 35 -4.29 -15.26 10.34
CA ALA A 35 -3.68 -15.85 11.52
C ALA A 35 -2.16 -15.88 11.37
N GLU A 36 -1.46 -15.36 12.37
CA GLU A 36 0.01 -15.25 12.38
C GLU A 36 0.68 -16.32 13.24
N HIS A 37 -0.06 -16.99 14.12
CA HIS A 37 0.47 -18.05 14.97
C HIS A 37 -0.51 -19.21 15.04
N GLY A 38 0.03 -20.42 14.91
CA GLY A 38 -0.69 -21.66 15.13
C GLY A 38 -0.93 -21.93 16.62
N PHE A 39 -1.82 -22.87 16.89
CA PHE A 39 -2.09 -23.37 18.23
C PHE A 39 -2.64 -24.80 18.18
N ILE A 40 -2.62 -25.46 19.33
CA ILE A 40 -3.24 -26.78 19.51
C ILE A 40 -4.40 -26.63 20.49
N ASP A 41 -5.59 -27.00 20.06
CA ASP A 41 -6.77 -27.14 20.90
C ASP A 41 -6.93 -28.61 21.30
N SER A 42 -6.51 -28.91 22.53
CA SER A 42 -6.61 -30.26 23.10
C SER A 42 -8.04 -30.72 23.38
N GLN A 43 -9.01 -29.81 23.53
CA GLN A 43 -10.40 -30.18 23.77
C GLN A 43 -11.07 -30.68 22.49
N ARG A 44 -10.74 -30.06 21.36
CA ARG A 44 -11.30 -30.42 20.04
C ARG A 44 -10.41 -31.37 19.24
N GLY A 45 -9.19 -31.65 19.72
CA GLY A 45 -8.20 -32.45 18.99
C GLY A 45 -7.76 -31.77 17.68
N LEU A 46 -7.70 -30.44 17.69
CA LEU A 46 -7.47 -29.61 16.51
C LEU A 46 -6.09 -28.94 16.59
N ALA A 47 -5.36 -28.94 15.49
CA ALA A 47 -4.12 -28.19 15.34
C ALA A 47 -4.28 -27.15 14.21
N LEU A 48 -4.08 -25.89 14.55
CA LEU A 48 -3.91 -24.81 13.58
C LEU A 48 -2.42 -24.60 13.36
N ILE A 49 -1.98 -24.64 12.10
CA ILE A 49 -0.61 -24.38 11.70
C ILE A 49 -0.66 -23.22 10.70
N CYS A 50 -0.01 -22.11 11.05
CA CYS A 50 0.10 -20.94 10.18
C CYS A 50 1.34 -21.07 9.27
N GLU A 51 1.35 -20.28 8.19
CA GLU A 51 2.49 -20.25 7.27
C GLU A 51 3.78 -19.79 7.96
N SER A 52 3.67 -18.86 8.91
CA SER A 52 4.73 -18.38 9.80
C SER A 52 5.35 -19.49 10.66
N ASP A 53 4.57 -20.48 11.11
CA ASP A 53 5.10 -21.59 11.90
C ASP A 53 5.95 -22.55 11.05
N LEU A 54 5.66 -22.61 9.74
CA LEU A 54 6.35 -23.49 8.79
C LEU A 54 7.54 -22.82 8.10
N LEU A 55 7.41 -21.54 7.75
CA LEU A 55 8.38 -20.78 6.96
C LEU A 55 9.18 -19.76 7.79
N GLY A 56 8.91 -19.68 9.10
CA GLY A 56 9.44 -18.65 9.99
C GLY A 56 8.72 -17.31 9.85
N GLU A 57 9.15 -16.31 10.62
CA GLU A 57 8.62 -14.94 10.50
C GLU A 57 8.86 -14.41 9.08
N ARG A 58 7.83 -14.45 8.25
CA ARG A 58 7.78 -13.56 7.10
C ARG A 58 7.76 -12.15 7.66
N VAL A 59 8.78 -11.35 7.32
CA VAL A 59 8.69 -9.89 7.45
C VAL A 59 7.34 -9.52 6.87
N ALA A 60 6.43 -9.05 7.74
CA ALA A 60 5.12 -8.60 7.33
C ALA A 60 5.37 -7.51 6.30
N ARG A 61 5.32 -7.88 5.02
CA ARG A 61 5.26 -6.92 3.94
C ARG A 61 3.89 -6.33 4.19
N ARG A 62 3.86 -5.20 4.92
CA ARG A 62 2.68 -4.34 5.05
C ARG A 62 2.06 -4.44 3.68
N ARG A 63 0.86 -5.03 3.58
CA ARG A 63 0.07 -4.90 2.36
C ARG A 63 0.20 -3.43 2.06
N GLN A 64 0.93 -3.12 0.99
CA GLN A 64 1.07 -1.74 0.56
C GLN A 64 -0.37 -1.40 0.27
N ASP A 65 -0.95 -0.73 1.25
CA ASP A 65 -2.38 -0.58 1.35
C ASP A 65 -2.75 0.03 0.02
N SER A 66 -3.60 -0.67 -0.73
CA SER A 66 -4.06 -0.25 -2.04
C SER A 66 -4.87 1.05 -1.96
N ARG A 67 -4.82 1.76 -0.83
CA ARG A 67 -4.99 3.20 -0.72
C ARG A 67 -3.94 3.90 -1.58
N ARG A 68 -4.37 4.13 -2.82
CA ARG A 68 -3.86 5.10 -3.81
C ARG A 68 -3.10 4.48 -4.98
N THR A 69 -3.75 3.55 -5.68
CA THR A 69 -3.79 3.68 -7.14
C THR A 69 -4.66 4.91 -7.47
N ILE A 70 -4.22 6.12 -7.10
CA ILE A 70 -4.86 7.30 -7.66
C ILE A 70 -4.39 7.30 -9.10
N ASN A 71 -5.33 7.03 -10.00
CA ASN A 71 -5.07 7.05 -11.43
C ASN A 71 -4.37 8.38 -11.76
N PRO A 72 -3.16 8.36 -12.36
CA PRO A 72 -2.37 9.56 -12.62
C PRO A 72 -3.17 10.62 -13.39
N ASP A 73 -4.08 10.19 -14.28
CA ASP A 73 -4.98 11.09 -15.01
C ASP A 73 -5.91 11.88 -14.08
N THR A 74 -6.34 11.28 -12.97
CA THR A 74 -7.18 11.95 -11.97
C THR A 74 -6.36 12.90 -11.09
N LEU A 75 -5.09 12.59 -10.81
CA LEU A 75 -4.19 13.53 -10.13
C LEU A 75 -3.92 14.74 -11.00
N ILE A 76 -3.57 14.53 -12.27
CA ILE A 76 -3.30 15.62 -13.24
C ILE A 76 -4.55 16.48 -13.43
N ARG A 77 -5.73 15.87 -13.56
CA ARG A 77 -7.01 16.61 -13.66
C ARG A 77 -7.32 17.41 -12.41
N ASN A 78 -7.11 16.85 -11.22
CA ASN A 78 -7.30 17.55 -9.95
C ASN A 78 -6.28 18.69 -9.74
N LEU A 79 -5.08 18.57 -10.33
CA LEU A 79 -4.05 19.60 -10.30
C LEU A 79 -4.32 20.72 -11.31
N ALA A 80 -4.95 20.42 -12.45
CA ALA A 80 -5.37 21.42 -13.43
C ALA A 80 -6.45 22.37 -12.87
N GLU A 81 -7.21 21.92 -11.87
CA GLU A 81 -8.23 22.71 -11.16
C GLU A 81 -7.68 23.46 -9.92
N LEU A 82 -6.37 23.42 -9.67
CA LEU A 82 -5.75 24.15 -8.55
C LEU A 82 -5.67 25.65 -8.80
N HIS A 83 -6.10 26.42 -7.81
CA HIS A 83 -5.98 27.87 -7.80
C HIS A 83 -4.79 28.30 -6.94
N ILE A 84 -4.11 29.38 -7.33
CA ILE A 84 -2.99 29.95 -6.55
C ILE A 84 -3.45 30.23 -5.11
N GLY A 85 -2.63 29.84 -4.13
CA GLY A 85 -2.88 29.94 -2.70
C GLY A 85 -3.60 28.73 -2.08
N GLN A 86 -4.11 27.80 -2.90
CA GLN A 86 -4.84 26.62 -2.43
C GLN A 86 -3.91 25.66 -1.67
N PRO A 87 -4.36 25.08 -0.54
CA PRO A 87 -3.55 24.16 0.24
C PRO A 87 -3.37 22.81 -0.47
N VAL A 88 -2.14 22.33 -0.43
CA VAL A 88 -1.67 21.14 -1.14
C VAL A 88 -0.74 20.36 -0.21
N VAL A 89 -0.75 19.05 -0.33
CA VAL A 89 0.11 18.13 0.43
C VAL A 89 1.14 17.54 -0.52
N HIS A 90 2.41 17.72 -0.20
CA HIS A 90 3.50 16.95 -0.76
C HIS A 90 3.77 15.75 0.14
N LEU A 91 3.90 14.54 -0.43
CA LEU A 91 4.06 13.30 0.35
C LEU A 91 5.23 13.36 1.35
N GLU A 92 6.36 13.93 0.93
CA GLU A 92 7.58 14.01 1.76
C GLU A 92 7.74 15.32 2.56
N HIS A 93 7.15 16.43 2.09
CA HIS A 93 7.40 17.76 2.65
C HIS A 93 6.20 18.31 3.44
N GLY A 94 5.07 17.61 3.44
CA GLY A 94 3.89 18.00 4.19
C GLY A 94 3.03 19.05 3.48
N VAL A 95 2.35 19.89 4.25
CA VAL A 95 1.33 20.82 3.73
C VAL A 95 1.98 22.14 3.32
N GLY A 96 1.77 22.54 2.07
CA GLY A 96 2.15 23.83 1.52
C GLY A 96 0.99 24.49 0.75
N ARG A 97 1.27 25.61 0.10
CA ARG A 97 0.31 26.33 -0.75
C ARG A 97 0.80 26.34 -2.19
N TYR A 98 -0.09 26.02 -3.12
CA TYR A 98 0.20 26.12 -4.55
C TYR A 98 0.48 27.57 -4.95
N ALA A 99 1.60 27.81 -5.61
CA ALA A 99 2.06 29.14 -6.01
C ALA A 99 2.09 29.33 -7.54
N GLY A 100 1.63 28.35 -8.30
CA GLY A 100 1.61 28.39 -9.77
C GLY A 100 2.60 27.43 -10.43
N MET A 101 2.67 27.53 -11.76
CA MET A 101 3.66 26.85 -12.59
C MET A 101 4.78 27.83 -12.94
N THR A 102 6.01 27.34 -13.00
CA THR A 102 7.17 28.11 -13.48
C THR A 102 8.04 27.26 -14.38
N THR A 103 8.65 27.90 -15.35
CA THR A 103 9.69 27.28 -16.17
C THR A 103 11.05 27.65 -15.58
N LEU A 104 11.91 26.66 -15.38
CA LEU A 104 13.28 26.86 -14.91
C LEU A 104 14.25 26.21 -15.89
N GLU A 105 15.35 26.89 -16.14
CA GLU A 105 16.47 26.36 -16.92
C GLU A 105 17.56 25.90 -15.96
N ALA A 106 17.89 24.60 -16.01
CA ALA A 106 18.96 24.02 -15.21
C ALA A 106 19.88 23.20 -16.12
N GLY A 107 21.15 23.60 -16.22
CA GLY A 107 22.15 22.88 -17.02
C GLY A 107 21.86 22.87 -18.53
N GLY A 108 21.22 23.92 -19.07
CA GLY A 108 20.85 24.02 -20.48
C GLY A 108 19.59 23.26 -20.87
N ILE A 109 18.88 22.67 -19.90
CA ILE A 109 17.60 21.99 -20.10
C ILE A 109 16.51 22.82 -19.42
N THR A 110 15.56 23.27 -20.22
CA THR A 110 14.36 23.98 -19.77
C THR A 110 13.30 22.99 -19.33
N GLY A 111 12.84 23.09 -18.08
CA GLY A 111 11.82 22.21 -17.51
C GLY A 111 10.67 23.00 -16.86
N GLU A 112 9.49 22.39 -16.82
CA GLU A 112 8.33 22.92 -16.12
C GLU A 112 8.23 22.37 -14.69
N TYR A 113 7.94 23.27 -13.76
CA TYR A 113 7.87 22.97 -12.33
C TYR A 113 6.61 23.58 -11.72
N LEU A 114 6.02 22.83 -10.80
CA LEU A 114 4.98 23.32 -9.89
C LEU A 114 5.65 23.97 -8.67
N MET A 115 5.29 25.21 -8.38
CA MET A 115 5.82 25.96 -7.25
C MET A 115 4.91 25.79 -6.03
N LEU A 116 5.49 25.41 -4.89
CA LEU A 116 4.83 25.39 -3.58
C LEU A 116 5.51 26.39 -2.64
N THR A 117 4.70 27.03 -1.81
CA THR A 117 5.17 27.91 -0.72
C THR A 117 4.84 27.29 0.63
N TYR A 118 5.80 27.36 1.55
CA TYR A 118 5.72 26.86 2.92
C TYR A 118 5.88 28.01 3.92
N ALA A 119 5.99 27.68 5.21
CA ALA A 119 6.28 28.66 6.25
C ALA A 119 7.58 29.44 5.97
N ASN A 120 7.64 30.69 6.43
CA ASN A 120 8.76 31.61 6.23
C ASN A 120 9.12 31.86 4.74
N ASP A 121 8.11 31.85 3.86
CA ASP A 121 8.25 32.04 2.41
C ASP A 121 9.21 31.05 1.72
N ALA A 122 9.45 29.88 2.33
CA ALA A 122 10.25 28.83 1.73
C ALA A 122 9.55 28.27 0.47
N LYS A 123 10.29 28.17 -0.63
CA LYS A 123 9.78 27.70 -1.93
C LYS A 123 10.30 26.31 -2.26
N LEU A 124 9.41 25.45 -2.74
CA LEU A 124 9.74 24.14 -3.29
C LEU A 124 9.30 24.09 -4.75
N TYR A 125 10.19 23.62 -5.61
CA TYR A 125 9.93 23.42 -7.04
C TYR A 125 9.82 21.93 -7.32
N VAL A 126 8.63 21.49 -7.73
CA VAL A 126 8.35 20.08 -7.99
C VAL A 126 8.26 19.88 -9.50
N PRO A 127 9.08 19.02 -10.11
CA PRO A 127 8.97 18.72 -11.54
C PRO A 127 7.58 18.22 -11.91
N VAL A 128 7.09 18.57 -13.10
CA VAL A 128 5.80 18.07 -13.61
C VAL A 128 5.75 16.53 -13.67
N SER A 129 6.89 15.88 -13.92
CA SER A 129 7.00 14.40 -13.88
C SER A 129 6.75 13.80 -12.49
N SER A 130 6.92 14.57 -11.42
CA SER A 130 6.77 14.15 -10.03
C SER A 130 5.44 14.58 -9.41
N LEU A 131 4.46 15.02 -10.21
CA LEU A 131 3.14 15.45 -9.71
C LEU A 131 2.36 14.35 -8.98
N HIS A 132 2.71 13.08 -9.17
CA HIS A 132 2.13 11.97 -8.42
C HIS A 132 2.40 12.01 -6.90
N LEU A 133 3.39 12.81 -6.45
CA LEU A 133 3.69 13.06 -5.04
C LEU A 133 2.80 14.15 -4.41
N ILE A 134 1.98 14.82 -5.23
CA ILE A 134 1.17 15.95 -4.85
C ILE A 134 -0.29 15.53 -4.68
N SER A 135 -0.94 16.03 -3.64
CA SER A 135 -2.35 15.79 -3.37
C SER A 135 -3.03 17.07 -2.88
N ARG A 136 -4.28 17.30 -3.28
CA ARG A 136 -5.07 18.40 -2.70
C ARG A 136 -5.25 18.17 -1.19
N TYR A 137 -5.10 19.24 -0.41
CA TYR A 137 -5.44 19.17 1.01
C TYR A 137 -6.94 19.00 1.19
N ALA A 138 -7.34 17.91 1.85
CA ALA A 138 -8.72 17.61 2.21
C ALA A 138 -8.82 17.54 3.74
N GLY A 139 -8.79 18.70 4.38
CA GLY A 139 -9.22 18.87 5.76
C GLY A 139 -10.63 19.42 5.73
N GLY A 140 -11.57 18.67 6.31
CA GLY A 140 -12.93 19.16 6.58
C GLY A 140 -12.94 20.19 7.69
#